data_AF-M3AEC1-F1
#
_entry.id   AF-M3AEC1-F1
#
_cell.length_a   1.000
_cell.length_b   1.000
_cell.length_c   1.000
_cell.angle_alpha   90.00
_cell.angle_beta   90.00
_cell.angle_gamma   90.00
#
_symmetry.space_group_name_H-M   'P 1'
#
loop_
_entity.id
_entity.type
_entity.pdbx_description
1 polymer ?
#
loop_
_entity_poly.entity_id
_entity_poly.type
_entity_poly.pdbx_seq_one_letter_code
_entity_poly.pdbx_strand_id
1 'polypeptide(L)'
;MASTSSGQLQAASSTDVLTGLCQSKSIPKADRIIIVDCVGGIPGQDGNCVQGLINLSQQFETIDDQLAKSKATQEALQHRQNLDTIKRCLAILPSSSSGLIVSPETAANSSTHSAARDPTFGVGTKQKNVLIHNLLTNKPLISSSLPSGRVSTLGNAPSNEFSATLVKRGVPLSIMPADCGWQRPAHGTTSMRLEDDTRIDFRRLVYLIEDSFRRKLDVSDYLSRVEGRIAGIVVVGEYEGCAIFTWEMPPNTQDPSRLVPYLDKFAVLQSSQGSNGVADSLFQAMVETCFPNGVLWRSRTNNPVNKWYFERSSGSWQIPGSGWTMFWTGDGALDKDRWDDYVGICTNIRPSWADGKKPD
;
A
#
# COMPACT_ATOMS: atom_id res chain seq x y z
N MET A 1 -35.68 -3.96 -12.20
CA MET A 1 -36.90 -3.17 -12.46
C MET A 1 -37.29 -2.45 -11.20
N ALA A 2 -37.63 -1.16 -11.27
CA ALA A 2 -38.19 -0.42 -10.16
C ALA A 2 -39.71 -0.32 -10.33
N SER A 3 -40.45 -0.31 -9.21
CA SER A 3 -41.92 -0.13 -9.24
C SER A 3 -42.26 1.30 -8.81
N THR A 4 -43.13 1.97 -9.55
CA THR A 4 -43.67 3.28 -9.17
C THR A 4 -44.66 3.15 -8.01
N SER A 5 -45.04 4.27 -7.38
CA SER A 5 -46.11 4.29 -6.37
C SER A 5 -47.46 3.79 -6.89
N SER A 6 -47.65 3.77 -8.21
CA SER A 6 -48.81 3.21 -8.91
C SER A 6 -48.67 1.72 -9.28
N GLY A 7 -47.56 1.06 -8.92
CA GLY A 7 -47.32 -0.36 -9.21
C GLY A 7 -46.76 -0.66 -10.61
N GLN A 8 -46.48 0.37 -11.43
CA GLN A 8 -45.95 0.17 -12.78
C GLN A 8 -44.45 -0.18 -12.74
N LEU A 9 -44.07 -1.22 -13.47
CA LEU A 9 -42.66 -1.63 -13.59
C LEU A 9 -41.95 -0.77 -14.63
N GLN A 10 -40.81 -0.21 -14.24
CA GLN A 10 -39.91 0.55 -15.12
C GLN A 10 -38.52 -0.08 -15.14
N ALA A 11 -37.85 0.05 -16.29
CA ALA A 11 -36.44 -0.26 -16.41
C ALA A 11 -35.65 0.69 -15.51
N ALA A 12 -34.74 0.14 -14.72
CA ALA A 12 -33.86 0.90 -13.83
C ALA A 12 -32.44 0.41 -14.04
N SER A 13 -31.48 1.33 -14.00
CA SER A 13 -30.06 0.98 -14.06
C SER A 13 -29.70 0.08 -12.89
N SER A 14 -28.85 -0.93 -13.15
CA SER A 14 -28.30 -1.80 -12.09
C SER A 14 -27.59 -0.97 -11.02
N THR A 15 -26.90 0.11 -11.42
CA THR A 15 -26.22 1.04 -10.53
C THR A 15 -27.18 1.72 -9.56
N ASP A 16 -28.31 2.22 -10.06
CA ASP A 16 -29.29 2.96 -9.24
C ASP A 16 -30.00 2.02 -8.28
N VAL A 17 -30.30 0.79 -8.73
CA VAL A 17 -30.89 -0.25 -7.88
C VAL A 17 -29.93 -0.62 -6.74
N LEU A 18 -28.66 -0.92 -7.03
CA LEU A 18 -27.68 -1.28 -6.00
C LEU A 18 -27.41 -0.13 -5.03
N THR A 19 -27.31 1.10 -5.54
CA THR A 19 -27.12 2.29 -4.72
C THR A 19 -28.32 2.52 -3.80
N GLY A 20 -29.55 2.37 -4.33
CA GLY A 20 -30.78 2.46 -3.55
C GLY A 20 -30.89 1.39 -2.46
N LEU A 21 -30.47 0.15 -2.76
CA LEU A 21 -30.39 -0.93 -1.75
C LEU A 21 -29.40 -0.57 -0.63
N CYS A 22 -28.24 0.00 -0.98
CA CYS A 22 -27.24 0.45 0.01
C CYS A 22 -27.76 1.62 0.87
N GLN A 23 -28.61 2.49 0.34
CA GLN A 23 -29.22 3.60 1.08
C GLN A 23 -30.38 3.16 1.96
N SER A 24 -31.06 2.08 1.59
CA SER A 24 -32.23 1.59 2.32
C SER A 24 -31.92 1.39 3.82
N LYS A 25 -32.88 1.79 4.65
CA LYS A 25 -32.88 1.54 6.10
C LYS A 25 -33.49 0.19 6.45
N SER A 26 -34.26 -0.42 5.54
CA SER A 26 -34.92 -1.72 5.77
C SER A 26 -34.01 -2.91 5.54
N ILE A 27 -32.84 -2.70 4.92
CA ILE A 27 -31.89 -3.76 4.59
C ILE A 27 -30.63 -3.55 5.43
N PRO A 28 -30.09 -4.61 6.07
CA PRO A 28 -28.80 -4.55 6.74
C PRO A 28 -27.71 -4.03 5.80
N LYS A 29 -26.78 -3.23 6.34
CA LYS A 29 -25.65 -2.74 5.54
C LYS A 29 -24.76 -3.92 5.15
N ALA A 30 -24.41 -3.99 3.87
CA ALA A 30 -23.59 -5.05 3.34
C ALA A 30 -22.11 -4.79 3.61
N ASP A 31 -21.39 -5.79 4.11
CA ASP A 31 -19.92 -5.74 4.23
C ASP A 31 -19.21 -5.98 2.90
N ARG A 32 -19.89 -6.65 1.96
CA ARG A 32 -19.34 -7.07 0.66
C ARG A 32 -20.35 -6.84 -0.46
N ILE A 33 -19.89 -6.26 -1.56
CA ILE A 33 -20.61 -6.20 -2.83
C ILE A 33 -19.84 -7.06 -3.82
N ILE A 34 -20.51 -8.02 -4.45
CA ILE A 34 -19.87 -8.87 -5.46
C ILE A 34 -20.57 -8.61 -6.79
N ILE A 35 -19.80 -8.15 -7.77
CA ILE A 35 -20.24 -8.02 -9.15
C ILE A 35 -19.63 -9.20 -9.92
N VAL A 36 -20.52 -10.07 -10.41
CA VAL A 36 -20.14 -11.15 -11.31
C VAL A 36 -20.41 -10.67 -12.73
N ASP A 37 -19.36 -10.51 -13.51
CA ASP A 37 -19.44 -9.93 -14.86
C ASP A 37 -18.60 -10.76 -15.85
N CYS A 38 -19.06 -10.89 -17.10
CA CYS A 38 -18.38 -11.70 -18.12
C CYS A 38 -16.99 -11.17 -18.48
N VAL A 39 -16.74 -9.87 -18.31
CA VAL A 39 -15.42 -9.26 -18.53
C VAL A 39 -14.45 -9.53 -17.37
N GLY A 40 -14.99 -9.76 -16.17
CA GLY A 40 -14.20 -10.01 -14.96
C GLY A 40 -13.55 -8.76 -14.37
N GLY A 41 -12.39 -8.96 -13.74
CA GLY A 41 -11.61 -7.92 -13.06
C GLY A 41 -11.15 -6.79 -13.99
N ILE A 42 -10.75 -5.68 -13.38
CA ILE A 42 -10.28 -4.47 -14.05
C ILE A 42 -8.83 -4.66 -14.47
N PRO A 43 -8.46 -4.40 -15.74
CA PRO A 43 -7.10 -4.53 -16.22
C PRO A 43 -6.17 -3.46 -15.60
N GLY A 44 -4.91 -3.85 -15.34
CA GLY A 44 -3.85 -2.91 -14.94
C GLY A 44 -3.26 -2.14 -16.12
N GLN A 45 -2.24 -1.32 -15.87
CA GLN A 45 -1.55 -0.54 -16.90
C GLN A 45 -0.92 -1.41 -18.01
N ASP A 46 -0.47 -2.61 -17.64
CA ASP A 46 0.15 -3.56 -18.57
C ASP A 46 -0.89 -4.34 -19.40
N GLY A 47 -2.17 -4.00 -19.30
CA GLY A 47 -3.28 -4.69 -19.97
C GLY A 47 -3.66 -6.05 -19.35
N ASN A 48 -2.81 -6.60 -18.48
CA ASN A 48 -3.11 -7.82 -17.74
C ASN A 48 -4.04 -7.53 -16.56
N CYS A 49 -5.10 -8.33 -16.42
CA CYS A 49 -5.89 -8.37 -15.19
C CYS A 49 -5.20 -9.30 -14.18
N VAL A 50 -4.16 -8.79 -13.53
CA VAL A 50 -3.61 -9.45 -12.34
C VAL A 50 -4.55 -9.17 -11.18
N GLN A 51 -4.76 -10.14 -10.30
CA GLN A 51 -5.60 -9.98 -9.12
C GLN A 51 -5.14 -8.81 -8.25
N GLY A 52 -5.79 -7.66 -8.43
CA GLY A 52 -5.38 -6.38 -7.84
C GLY A 52 -6.35 -5.91 -6.76
N LEU A 53 -5.80 -5.17 -5.79
CA LEU A 53 -6.57 -4.33 -4.88
C LEU A 53 -6.58 -2.90 -5.44
N ILE A 54 -7.77 -2.35 -5.69
CA ILE A 54 -7.96 -0.94 -6.06
C ILE A 54 -8.35 -0.15 -4.80
N ASN A 55 -7.57 0.89 -4.51
CA ASN A 55 -7.94 1.93 -3.56
C ASN A 55 -8.62 3.09 -4.33
N LEU A 56 -9.94 3.20 -4.20
CA LEU A 56 -10.72 4.22 -4.92
C LEU A 56 -10.30 5.65 -4.60
N SER A 57 -9.88 5.94 -3.36
CA SER A 57 -9.46 7.29 -2.98
C SER A 57 -8.16 7.74 -3.66
N GLN A 58 -7.34 6.80 -4.13
CA GLN A 58 -6.02 7.09 -4.72
C GLN A 58 -6.00 6.85 -6.23
N GLN A 59 -6.69 5.82 -6.72
CA GLN A 59 -6.47 5.30 -8.07
C GLN A 59 -7.68 5.50 -9.01
N PHE A 60 -8.84 5.91 -8.49
CA PHE A 60 -10.06 5.95 -9.30
C PHE A 60 -9.91 6.85 -10.54
N GLU A 61 -9.41 8.08 -10.39
CA GLU A 61 -9.30 9.02 -11.51
C GLU A 61 -8.31 8.53 -12.56
N THR A 62 -7.16 8.02 -12.14
CA THR A 62 -6.15 7.45 -13.05
C THR A 62 -6.69 6.26 -13.84
N ILE A 63 -7.42 5.36 -13.18
CA ILE A 63 -8.02 4.19 -13.83
C ILE A 63 -9.17 4.62 -14.76
N ASP A 64 -10.01 5.56 -14.35
CA ASP A 64 -11.10 6.07 -15.17
C ASP A 64 -10.57 6.74 -16.45
N ASP A 65 -9.51 7.54 -16.33
CA ASP A 65 -8.82 8.17 -17.46
C ASP A 65 -8.18 7.14 -18.39
N GLN A 66 -7.60 6.06 -17.86
CA GLN A 66 -7.02 4.98 -18.65
C GLN A 66 -8.09 4.22 -19.43
N LEU A 67 -9.18 3.84 -18.77
CA LEU A 67 -10.33 3.19 -19.41
C LEU A 67 -10.98 4.12 -20.44
N ALA A 68 -11.03 5.43 -20.18
CA ALA A 68 -11.53 6.44 -21.11
C ALA A 68 -10.59 6.70 -22.29
N LYS A 69 -9.28 6.45 -22.16
CA LYS A 69 -8.31 6.52 -23.27
C LYS A 69 -8.35 5.27 -24.13
N SER A 70 -8.69 4.12 -23.57
CA SER A 70 -8.91 2.84 -24.26
C SER A 70 -10.17 2.83 -25.18
N LYS A 71 -10.66 4.01 -25.59
CA LYS A 71 -11.86 4.24 -26.42
C LYS A 71 -11.90 3.32 -27.65
N ALA A 72 -12.62 2.18 -27.53
CA ALA A 72 -13.27 1.46 -28.64
C ALA A 72 -13.93 0.13 -28.22
N THR A 73 -13.59 -0.46 -27.07
CA THR A 73 -14.13 -1.79 -26.68
C THR A 73 -15.31 -1.69 -25.73
N GLN A 74 -16.33 -2.51 -25.97
CA GLN A 74 -17.50 -2.65 -25.10
C GLN A 74 -17.11 -3.08 -23.66
N GLU A 75 -16.00 -3.79 -23.53
CA GLU A 75 -15.38 -4.21 -22.26
C GLU A 75 -14.93 -3.03 -21.40
N ALA A 76 -14.26 -2.01 -21.99
CA ALA A 76 -13.80 -0.84 -21.24
C ALA A 76 -14.96 -0.03 -20.65
N LEU A 77 -16.07 0.09 -21.39
CA LEU A 77 -17.30 0.72 -20.89
C LEU A 77 -17.90 -0.05 -19.72
N GLN A 78 -17.92 -1.38 -19.80
CA GLN A 78 -18.44 -2.25 -18.74
C GLN A 78 -17.59 -2.14 -17.47
N HIS A 79 -16.25 -2.17 -17.59
CA HIS A 79 -15.35 -1.96 -16.44
C HIS A 79 -15.60 -0.62 -15.75
N ARG A 80 -15.77 0.45 -16.55
CA ARG A 80 -16.05 1.80 -16.03
C ARG A 80 -17.37 1.85 -15.28
N GLN A 81 -18.41 1.21 -15.83
CA GLN A 81 -19.72 1.12 -15.18
C GLN A 81 -19.67 0.31 -13.87
N ASN A 82 -18.93 -0.81 -13.84
CA ASN A 82 -18.76 -1.61 -12.63
C ASN A 82 -18.01 -0.82 -11.55
N LEU A 83 -16.93 -0.11 -11.93
CA LEU A 83 -16.13 0.68 -11.01
C LEU A 83 -16.92 1.88 -10.44
N ASP A 84 -17.66 2.60 -11.28
CA ASP A 84 -18.55 3.68 -10.83
C ASP A 84 -19.66 3.16 -9.90
N THR A 85 -20.25 2.00 -10.21
CA THR A 85 -21.27 1.38 -9.36
C THR A 85 -20.73 1.04 -7.98
N ILE A 86 -19.56 0.40 -7.90
CA ILE A 86 -18.92 0.08 -6.62
C ILE A 86 -18.54 1.37 -5.87
N LYS A 87 -17.99 2.38 -6.55
CA LYS A 87 -17.64 3.67 -5.94
C LYS A 87 -18.85 4.31 -5.26
N ARG A 88 -19.98 4.41 -5.95
CA ARG A 88 -21.22 4.97 -5.39
C ARG A 88 -21.71 4.18 -4.19
N CYS A 89 -21.70 2.86 -4.27
CA CYS A 89 -22.16 2.01 -3.17
C CYS A 89 -21.24 2.13 -1.94
N LEU A 90 -19.91 2.06 -2.13
CA LEU A 90 -18.92 2.17 -1.06
C LEU A 90 -18.87 3.57 -0.43
N ALA A 91 -19.32 4.62 -1.15
CA ALA A 91 -19.49 5.95 -0.57
C ALA A 91 -20.61 6.00 0.50
N ILE A 92 -21.60 5.12 0.41
CA ILE A 92 -22.74 5.05 1.35
C ILE A 92 -22.46 4.04 2.47
N LEU A 93 -21.78 2.94 2.15
CA LEU A 93 -21.49 1.87 3.09
C LEU A 93 -20.37 2.24 4.09
N PRO A 94 -20.26 1.52 5.23
CA PRO A 94 -19.16 1.69 6.17
C PRO A 94 -17.78 1.52 5.51
N SER A 95 -16.74 2.15 6.07
CA SER A 95 -15.35 2.08 5.58
C SER A 95 -14.77 0.66 5.52
N SER A 96 -15.30 -0.26 6.33
CA SER A 96 -14.93 -1.67 6.37
C SER A 96 -15.43 -2.47 5.15
N SER A 97 -16.37 -1.91 4.40
CA SER A 97 -17.00 -2.58 3.26
C SER A 97 -16.07 -2.63 2.05
N SER A 98 -16.21 -3.66 1.22
CA SER A 98 -15.46 -3.76 -0.04
C SER A 98 -16.29 -4.32 -1.18
N GLY A 99 -15.87 -4.02 -2.40
CA GLY A 99 -16.40 -4.59 -3.63
C GLY A 99 -15.47 -5.66 -4.18
N LEU A 100 -16.01 -6.68 -4.84
CA LEU A 100 -15.26 -7.67 -5.59
C LEU A 100 -15.87 -7.75 -7.00
N ILE A 101 -15.05 -7.53 -8.02
CA ILE A 101 -15.42 -7.77 -9.42
C ILE A 101 -14.75 -9.07 -9.84
N VAL A 102 -15.51 -10.03 -10.35
CA VAL A 102 -14.99 -11.36 -10.68
C VAL A 102 -15.75 -11.94 -11.87
N SER A 103 -15.06 -12.72 -12.71
CA SER A 103 -15.73 -13.44 -13.81
C SER A 103 -16.42 -14.72 -13.34
N PRO A 104 -17.47 -15.18 -14.03
CA PRO A 104 -18.10 -16.47 -13.76
C PRO A 104 -17.10 -17.63 -13.75
N GLU A 105 -16.17 -17.71 -14.71
CA GLU A 105 -15.17 -18.79 -14.71
C GLU A 105 -14.24 -18.71 -13.50
N THR A 106 -13.77 -17.52 -13.13
CA THR A 106 -12.90 -17.33 -11.97
C THR A 106 -13.61 -17.68 -10.65
N ALA A 107 -14.90 -17.34 -10.54
CA ALA A 107 -15.73 -17.70 -9.40
C ALA A 107 -16.01 -19.22 -9.34
N ALA A 108 -16.19 -19.85 -10.50
CA ALA A 108 -16.54 -21.26 -10.64
C ALA A 108 -15.36 -22.23 -10.54
N ASN A 109 -14.12 -21.79 -10.84
CA ASN A 109 -12.85 -22.56 -10.76
C ASN A 109 -12.45 -22.97 -9.31
N SER A 110 -13.46 -23.12 -8.46
CA SER A 110 -13.50 -23.52 -7.07
C SER A 110 -13.04 -24.95 -6.74
N SER A 111 -12.76 -25.80 -7.74
CA SER A 111 -12.68 -27.25 -7.52
C SER A 111 -11.61 -28.01 -8.32
N THR A 112 -10.87 -27.38 -9.24
CA THR A 112 -9.84 -28.09 -10.02
C THR A 112 -8.54 -28.15 -9.21
N HIS A 113 -8.29 -29.31 -8.59
CA HIS A 113 -6.96 -29.69 -8.13
C HIS A 113 -5.99 -29.66 -9.33
N SER A 114 -5.32 -28.53 -9.56
CA SER A 114 -4.24 -28.45 -10.54
C SER A 114 -3.08 -29.33 -10.05
N ALA A 115 -3.01 -30.57 -10.54
CA ALA A 115 -2.00 -31.57 -10.21
C ALA A 115 -0.61 -31.25 -10.80
N ALA A 116 -0.21 -30.00 -10.86
CA ALA A 116 1.08 -29.60 -11.41
C ALA A 116 1.65 -28.37 -10.69
N ARG A 117 2.55 -28.59 -9.73
CA ARG A 117 3.86 -27.90 -9.62
C ARG A 117 4.72 -28.38 -8.44
N ASP A 118 6.01 -28.39 -8.73
CA ASP A 118 7.19 -28.88 -8.00
C ASP A 118 7.29 -28.46 -6.51
N PRO A 119 7.84 -29.30 -5.61
CA PRO A 119 7.83 -29.10 -4.16
C PRO A 119 9.03 -28.30 -3.61
N THR A 120 9.75 -27.51 -4.42
CA THR A 120 11.07 -26.99 -4.00
C THR A 120 11.10 -25.70 -3.18
N PHE A 121 9.98 -25.03 -2.88
CA PHE A 121 9.99 -23.87 -1.99
C PHE A 121 8.75 -23.78 -1.09
N GLY A 122 8.95 -24.05 0.21
CA GLY A 122 8.21 -23.45 1.35
C GLY A 122 6.68 -23.55 1.40
N VAL A 123 6.18 -24.44 2.26
CA VAL A 123 4.82 -24.48 2.87
C VAL A 123 3.66 -24.46 1.86
N GLY A 124 3.10 -25.65 1.61
CA GLY A 124 2.07 -25.93 0.61
C GLY A 124 0.92 -24.92 0.52
N THR A 125 0.92 -24.13 -0.56
CA THR A 125 -0.24 -23.34 -0.98
C THR A 125 -1.21 -24.25 -1.72
N LYS A 126 -2.21 -24.80 -1.03
CA LYS A 126 -3.46 -25.22 -1.69
C LYS A 126 -3.91 -24.03 -2.55
N GLN A 127 -4.15 -24.21 -3.85
CA GLN A 127 -4.79 -23.17 -4.68
C GLN A 127 -6.08 -22.75 -3.97
N LYS A 128 -6.08 -21.53 -3.41
CA LYS A 128 -7.22 -21.00 -2.66
C LYS A 128 -8.20 -20.41 -3.67
N ASN A 129 -9.47 -20.80 -3.58
CA ASN A 129 -10.53 -20.17 -4.35
C ASN A 129 -10.52 -18.65 -4.08
N VAL A 130 -10.44 -17.85 -5.15
CA VAL A 130 -10.29 -16.39 -5.09
C VAL A 130 -11.49 -15.73 -4.40
N LEU A 131 -12.70 -16.17 -4.73
CA LEU A 131 -13.94 -15.68 -4.13
C LEU A 131 -13.98 -16.01 -2.63
N ILE A 132 -13.73 -17.26 -2.26
CA ILE A 132 -13.73 -17.70 -0.84
C ILE A 132 -12.62 -16.98 -0.07
N HIS A 133 -11.43 -16.85 -0.65
CA HIS A 133 -10.32 -16.14 -0.04
C HIS A 133 -10.70 -14.68 0.24
N ASN A 134 -11.21 -13.95 -0.75
CA ASN A 134 -11.56 -12.54 -0.60
C ASN A 134 -12.76 -12.33 0.35
N LEU A 135 -13.72 -13.26 0.37
CA LEU A 135 -14.80 -13.27 1.35
C LEU A 135 -14.26 -13.38 2.79
N LEU A 136 -13.28 -14.25 3.01
CA LEU A 136 -12.74 -14.52 4.35
C LEU A 136 -11.71 -13.48 4.81
N THR A 137 -10.83 -13.02 3.93
CA THR A 137 -9.62 -12.27 4.33
C THR A 137 -9.65 -10.79 3.97
N ASN A 138 -10.55 -10.35 3.08
CA ASN A 138 -10.59 -8.99 2.52
C ASN A 138 -9.23 -8.51 1.98
N LYS A 139 -8.42 -9.45 1.48
CA LYS A 139 -7.10 -9.20 0.92
C LYS A 139 -7.02 -9.80 -0.48
N PRO A 140 -6.39 -9.08 -1.42
CA PRO A 140 -6.02 -9.72 -2.67
C PRO A 140 -5.08 -10.91 -2.36
N LEU A 141 -5.07 -11.92 -3.22
CA LEU A 141 -4.12 -13.04 -3.08
C LEU A 141 -2.68 -12.57 -3.27
N ILE A 142 -2.48 -11.51 -4.07
CA ILE A 142 -1.19 -10.85 -4.32
C ILE A 142 -1.27 -9.42 -3.77
N SER A 143 -0.31 -9.03 -2.93
CA SER A 143 -0.27 -7.65 -2.38
C SER A 143 0.18 -6.66 -3.45
N SER A 144 -0.46 -5.48 -3.49
CA SER A 144 -0.18 -4.42 -4.46
C SER A 144 1.20 -3.78 -4.30
N SER A 145 1.86 -3.99 -3.16
CA SER A 145 3.19 -3.44 -2.87
C SER A 145 4.35 -4.40 -3.20
N LEU A 146 4.05 -5.60 -3.71
CA LEU A 146 5.08 -6.53 -4.15
C LEU A 146 5.73 -6.07 -5.46
N PRO A 147 7.07 -6.08 -5.57
CA PRO A 147 7.76 -5.72 -6.81
C PRO A 147 7.32 -6.60 -7.98
N SER A 148 7.14 -6.02 -9.17
CA SER A 148 6.60 -6.71 -10.36
C SER A 148 7.37 -7.98 -10.74
N GLY A 149 8.70 -8.00 -10.56
CA GLY A 149 9.53 -9.19 -10.81
C GLY A 149 9.20 -10.39 -9.90
N ARG A 150 8.67 -10.15 -8.70
CA ARG A 150 8.23 -11.21 -7.77
C ARG A 150 6.79 -11.65 -8.04
N VAL A 151 5.97 -10.78 -8.61
CA VAL A 151 4.61 -11.11 -9.05
C VAL A 151 4.66 -12.11 -10.21
N SER A 152 5.56 -11.91 -11.17
CA SER A 152 5.71 -12.78 -12.35
C SER A 152 6.21 -14.19 -12.00
N THR A 153 7.08 -14.32 -10.99
CA THR A 153 7.61 -15.63 -10.54
C THR A 153 6.59 -16.45 -9.73
N LEU A 154 5.66 -15.80 -9.02
CA LEU A 154 4.49 -16.44 -8.41
C LEU A 154 3.40 -16.77 -9.46
N GLY A 155 3.43 -16.06 -10.59
CA GLY A 155 2.42 -16.04 -11.65
C GLY A 155 2.74 -16.88 -12.87
N ASN A 156 3.44 -18.02 -12.76
CA ASN A 156 3.53 -18.97 -13.89
C ASN A 156 2.15 -19.57 -14.28
N ALA A 157 1.03 -19.15 -13.68
CA ALA A 157 -0.31 -19.44 -14.21
C ALA A 157 -0.55 -18.53 -15.42
N PRO A 158 -1.07 -19.04 -16.55
CA PRO A 158 -1.31 -18.22 -17.72
C PRO A 158 -2.16 -17.00 -17.32
N SER A 159 -1.74 -15.82 -17.77
CA SER A 159 -2.23 -14.48 -17.41
C SER A 159 -3.74 -14.26 -17.60
N ASN A 160 -4.46 -15.24 -18.15
CA ASN A 160 -5.90 -15.21 -18.40
C ASN A 160 -6.74 -16.04 -17.41
N GLU A 161 -6.15 -16.78 -16.45
CA GLU A 161 -6.94 -17.75 -15.67
C GLU A 161 -7.68 -17.17 -14.44
N PHE A 162 -7.36 -15.95 -13.98
CA PHE A 162 -8.00 -15.39 -12.78
C PHE A 162 -8.19 -13.87 -12.84
N SER A 163 -9.27 -13.43 -13.50
CA SER A 163 -9.66 -12.02 -13.59
C SER A 163 -10.56 -11.64 -12.41
N ALA A 164 -9.94 -11.20 -11.30
CA ALA A 164 -10.66 -10.73 -10.11
C ALA A 164 -10.04 -9.46 -9.53
N THR A 165 -10.86 -8.49 -9.16
CA THR A 165 -10.41 -7.22 -8.59
C THR A 165 -11.14 -6.92 -7.30
N LEU A 166 -10.36 -6.79 -6.22
CA LEU A 166 -10.87 -6.32 -4.95
C LEU A 166 -10.85 -4.79 -4.97
N VAL A 167 -11.97 -4.16 -4.66
CA VAL A 167 -12.12 -2.70 -4.66
C VAL A 167 -12.47 -2.27 -3.25
N LYS A 168 -11.70 -1.32 -2.71
CA LYS A 168 -12.02 -0.68 -1.42
C LYS A 168 -12.24 0.80 -1.66
N ARG A 169 -13.10 1.43 -0.83
CA ARG A 169 -13.15 2.89 -0.73
C ARG A 169 -11.74 3.45 -0.49
N GLY A 170 -10.99 2.70 0.31
CA GLY A 170 -9.62 2.98 0.65
C GLY A 170 -9.52 4.11 1.66
N VAL A 171 -8.28 4.48 1.93
CA VAL A 171 -7.92 5.47 2.94
C VAL A 171 -7.16 6.59 2.22
N PRO A 172 -7.54 7.87 2.41
CA PRO A 172 -6.91 8.98 1.71
C PRO A 172 -5.42 9.05 2.06
N LEU A 173 -4.62 9.55 1.13
CA LEU A 173 -3.17 9.66 1.29
C LEU A 173 -2.77 11.13 1.22
N SER A 174 -2.02 11.59 2.20
CA SER A 174 -1.46 12.94 2.22
C SER A 174 0.06 12.83 2.17
N ILE A 175 0.64 13.26 1.05
CA ILE A 175 2.10 13.29 0.82
C ILE A 175 2.56 14.74 1.00
N MET A 176 3.56 14.95 1.86
CA MET A 176 4.05 16.28 2.23
C MET A 176 5.59 16.29 2.22
N PRO A 177 6.25 17.11 1.38
CA PRO A 177 5.65 18.04 0.41
C PRO A 177 4.90 17.31 -0.73
N ALA A 178 3.94 18.01 -1.35
CA ALA A 178 3.06 17.43 -2.37
C ALA A 178 3.77 17.06 -3.68
N ASP A 179 5.01 17.51 -3.85
CA ASP A 179 5.83 17.23 -5.02
C ASP A 179 6.12 15.73 -5.11
N CYS A 180 6.00 15.18 -6.32
CA CYS A 180 6.41 13.81 -6.62
C CYS A 180 7.92 13.77 -6.93
N GLY A 181 8.58 12.69 -6.51
CA GLY A 181 10.00 12.47 -6.70
C GLY A 181 10.85 13.42 -5.87
N TRP A 182 10.78 13.32 -4.53
CA TRP A 182 11.55 14.19 -3.63
C TRP A 182 13.04 14.10 -3.94
N GLN A 183 13.62 15.27 -4.26
CA GLN A 183 15.00 15.39 -4.67
C GLN A 183 15.90 15.76 -3.49
N ARG A 184 17.19 15.40 -3.62
CA ARG A 184 18.19 15.79 -2.63
C ARG A 184 18.26 17.32 -2.53
N PRO A 185 18.35 17.87 -1.31
CA PRO A 185 18.49 19.30 -1.13
C PRO A 185 19.85 19.79 -1.64
N ALA A 186 19.85 20.86 -2.44
CA ALA A 186 21.07 21.43 -3.00
C ALA A 186 22.09 21.88 -1.93
N HIS A 187 21.61 22.37 -0.79
CA HIS A 187 22.42 22.84 0.33
C HIS A 187 22.62 21.79 1.43
N GLY A 188 22.22 20.55 1.19
CA GLY A 188 22.36 19.45 2.15
C GLY A 188 21.39 19.47 3.33
N THR A 189 20.53 20.50 3.43
CA THR A 189 19.54 20.66 4.50
C THR A 189 18.16 20.96 3.94
N THR A 190 17.11 20.59 4.68
CA THR A 190 15.71 20.83 4.34
C THR A 190 15.05 21.82 5.29
N SER A 191 13.98 22.48 4.84
CA SER A 191 13.26 23.50 5.61
C SER A 191 12.05 22.95 6.38
N MET A 192 11.63 21.72 6.12
CA MET A 192 10.42 21.14 6.69
C MET A 192 10.60 20.79 8.18
N ARG A 193 9.63 21.19 9.00
CA ARG A 193 9.57 20.92 10.44
C ARG A 193 8.28 20.20 10.78
N LEU A 194 8.34 19.11 11.54
CA LEU A 194 7.16 18.29 11.83
C LEU A 194 6.19 18.96 12.81
N GLU A 195 6.69 19.77 13.74
CA GLU A 195 5.88 20.42 14.79
C GLU A 195 5.23 21.73 14.34
N ASP A 196 5.89 22.47 13.44
CA ASP A 196 5.46 23.81 13.01
C ASP A 196 4.64 23.79 11.72
N ASP A 197 4.57 22.66 11.01
CA ASP A 197 3.85 22.55 9.74
C ASP A 197 2.34 22.42 9.99
N THR A 198 1.58 23.40 9.52
CA THR A 198 0.12 23.48 9.71
C THR A 198 -0.66 22.32 9.07
N ARG A 199 -0.04 21.56 8.17
CA ARG A 199 -0.63 20.39 7.52
C ARG A 199 -0.50 19.13 8.38
N ILE A 200 0.34 19.16 9.41
CA ILE A 200 0.64 18.01 10.29
C ILE A 200 -0.02 18.23 11.65
N ASP A 201 -0.90 17.31 12.04
CA ASP A 201 -1.34 17.18 13.42
C ASP A 201 -0.26 16.42 14.19
N PHE A 202 0.68 17.19 14.74
CA PHE A 202 1.83 16.64 15.43
C PHE A 202 1.44 15.77 16.64
N ARG A 203 0.34 16.09 17.33
CA ARG A 203 -0.11 15.31 18.49
C ARG A 203 -0.59 13.93 18.05
N ARG A 204 -1.37 13.84 16.98
CA ARG A 204 -1.80 12.56 16.41
C ARG A 204 -0.63 11.76 15.85
N LEU A 205 0.35 12.43 15.23
CA LEU A 205 1.57 11.80 14.74
C LEU A 205 2.35 11.11 15.87
N VAL A 206 2.58 11.83 16.98
CA VAL A 206 3.27 11.26 18.15
C VAL A 206 2.48 10.06 18.71
N TYR A 207 1.16 10.19 18.87
CA TYR A 207 0.31 9.08 19.33
C TYR A 207 0.45 7.83 18.43
N LEU A 208 0.38 8.01 17.11
CA LEU A 208 0.53 6.92 16.14
C LEU A 208 1.90 6.22 16.25
N ILE A 209 2.98 7.00 16.40
CA ILE A 209 4.32 6.44 16.57
C ILE A 209 4.38 5.63 17.88
N GLU A 210 3.89 6.18 18.97
CA GLU A 210 3.93 5.48 20.27
C GLU A 210 3.09 4.19 20.27
N ASP A 211 1.90 4.22 19.65
CA ASP A 211 1.03 3.05 19.48
C ASP A 211 1.69 1.97 18.62
N SER A 212 2.23 2.35 17.45
CA SER A 212 2.84 1.41 16.51
C SER A 212 4.09 0.73 17.08
N PHE A 213 4.93 1.47 17.81
CA PHE A 213 6.18 0.95 18.37
C PHE A 213 6.04 0.44 19.81
N ARG A 214 4.87 0.65 20.44
CA ARG A 214 4.57 0.30 21.84
C ARG A 214 5.58 0.90 22.84
N ARG A 215 6.08 2.10 22.54
CA ARG A 215 7.12 2.81 23.32
C ARG A 215 6.90 4.30 23.28
N LYS A 216 7.23 5.00 24.36
CA LYS A 216 7.13 6.46 24.46
C LYS A 216 8.26 7.13 23.71
N LEU A 217 7.92 8.10 22.87
CA LEU A 217 8.86 8.85 22.05
C LEU A 217 9.45 9.99 22.89
N ASP A 218 10.76 10.16 22.87
CA ASP A 218 11.36 11.42 23.34
C ASP A 218 11.21 12.44 22.22
N VAL A 219 10.19 13.28 22.35
CA VAL A 219 9.81 14.24 21.31
C VAL A 219 10.92 15.26 21.06
N SER A 220 11.57 15.76 22.12
CA SER A 220 12.61 16.78 22.00
C SER A 220 13.87 16.20 21.36
N ASP A 221 14.31 15.02 21.80
CA ASP A 221 15.45 14.33 21.21
C ASP A 221 15.17 13.96 19.73
N TYR A 222 13.96 13.47 19.45
CA TYR A 222 13.56 13.13 18.09
C TYR A 222 13.59 14.34 17.15
N LEU A 223 12.96 15.45 17.53
CA LEU A 223 12.88 16.66 16.73
C LEU A 223 14.26 17.27 16.47
N SER A 224 15.11 17.37 17.49
CA SER A 224 16.48 17.86 17.34
C SER A 224 17.32 17.00 16.39
N ARG A 225 17.09 15.68 16.40
CA ARG A 225 17.74 14.78 15.46
C ARG A 225 17.24 14.98 14.04
N VAL A 226 15.93 15.12 13.80
CA VAL A 226 15.42 15.27 12.41
C VAL A 226 15.56 16.68 11.84
N GLU A 227 15.89 17.67 12.68
CA GLU A 227 15.98 19.06 12.25
C GLU A 227 16.93 19.23 11.05
N GLY A 228 16.46 19.91 10.02
CA GLY A 228 17.21 20.13 8.78
C GLY A 228 17.37 18.88 7.88
N ARG A 229 16.81 17.73 8.24
CA ARG A 229 16.94 16.46 7.49
C ARG A 229 15.63 15.91 6.95
N ILE A 230 14.46 16.39 7.37
CA ILE A 230 13.16 15.87 6.91
C ILE A 230 13.04 16.03 5.39
N ALA A 231 12.97 14.90 4.68
CA ALA A 231 12.67 14.87 3.24
C ALA A 231 11.16 15.07 3.02
N GLY A 232 10.36 14.44 3.89
CA GLY A 232 8.91 14.58 3.89
C GLY A 232 8.24 13.51 4.74
N ILE A 233 6.92 13.54 4.77
CA ILE A 233 6.05 12.62 5.48
C ILE A 233 4.88 12.21 4.58
N VAL A 234 4.54 10.93 4.64
CA VAL A 234 3.31 10.39 4.05
C VAL A 234 2.39 9.98 5.18
N VAL A 235 1.15 10.47 5.18
CA VAL A 235 0.11 10.12 6.15
C VAL A 235 -1.02 9.41 5.42
N VAL A 236 -1.46 8.27 5.95
CA VAL A 236 -2.62 7.54 5.47
C VAL A 236 -3.78 7.79 6.42
N GLY A 237 -4.85 8.35 5.87
CA GLY A 237 -6.12 8.61 6.52
C GLY A 237 -6.04 9.65 7.61
N GLU A 238 -6.81 9.41 8.67
CA GLU A 238 -6.82 10.18 9.90
C GLU A 238 -5.72 9.68 10.86
N TYR A 239 -4.50 9.50 10.35
CA TYR A 239 -3.35 8.94 11.07
C TYR A 239 -3.51 7.45 11.41
N GLU A 240 -4.14 6.65 10.56
CA GLU A 240 -4.06 5.18 10.66
C GLU A 240 -2.66 4.63 10.36
N GLY A 241 -1.87 5.37 9.58
CA GLY A 241 -0.45 5.09 9.36
C GLY A 241 0.33 6.28 8.84
N CYS A 242 1.64 6.27 9.04
CA CYS A 242 2.55 7.28 8.54
C CYS A 242 3.92 6.72 8.18
N ALA A 243 4.59 7.37 7.24
CA ALA A 243 5.99 7.14 6.92
C ALA A 243 6.74 8.48 6.93
N ILE A 244 7.78 8.61 7.76
CA ILE A 244 8.63 9.80 7.85
C ILE A 244 9.96 9.49 7.19
N PHE A 245 10.42 10.41 6.34
CA PHE A 245 11.62 10.26 5.55
C PHE A 245 12.63 11.37 5.86
N THR A 246 13.91 11.00 5.88
CA THR A 246 15.02 11.93 6.07
C THR A 246 16.05 11.80 4.96
N TRP A 247 16.80 12.87 4.73
CA TRP A 247 18.07 12.84 3.99
C TRP A 247 19.20 12.64 5.00
N GLU A 248 19.85 11.48 4.96
CA GLU A 248 20.94 11.16 5.87
C GLU A 248 22.29 11.28 5.17
N MET A 249 23.21 11.98 5.83
CA MET A 249 24.59 12.13 5.39
C MET A 249 25.41 10.92 5.85
N PRO A 250 26.14 10.25 4.95
CA PRO A 250 27.08 9.20 5.34
C PRO A 250 28.19 9.75 6.27
N PRO A 251 28.68 8.96 7.25
CA PRO A 251 29.61 9.44 8.27
C PRO A 251 30.97 9.89 7.73
N ASN A 252 31.37 9.39 6.55
CA ASN A 252 32.70 9.62 5.96
C ASN A 252 32.69 10.72 4.88
N THR A 253 31.62 11.52 4.79
CA THR A 253 31.51 12.59 3.81
C THR A 253 30.73 13.78 4.35
N GLN A 254 30.96 14.94 3.74
CA GLN A 254 30.14 16.15 3.94
C GLN A 254 29.55 16.64 2.62
N ASP A 255 29.67 15.85 1.55
CA ASP A 255 29.16 16.20 0.23
C ASP A 255 27.62 16.03 0.19
N PRO A 256 26.85 17.11 -0.01
CA PRO A 256 25.40 17.04 -0.16
C PRO A 256 24.95 16.13 -1.30
N SER A 257 25.80 15.92 -2.32
CA SER A 257 25.49 15.04 -3.44
C SER A 257 25.31 13.57 -3.01
N ARG A 258 25.92 13.18 -1.89
CA ARG A 258 25.92 11.82 -1.33
C ARG A 258 24.80 11.56 -0.31
N LEU A 259 23.87 12.50 -0.14
CA LEU A 259 22.71 12.29 0.74
C LEU A 259 21.89 11.08 0.30
N VAL A 260 21.56 10.23 1.26
CA VAL A 260 20.77 9.01 1.04
C VAL A 260 19.36 9.23 1.60
N PRO A 261 18.30 8.94 0.83
CA PRO A 261 16.94 8.96 1.34
C PRO A 261 16.74 7.79 2.30
N TYR A 262 16.26 8.09 3.50
CA TYR A 262 16.11 7.15 4.59
C TYR A 262 14.68 7.13 5.14
N LEU A 263 14.08 5.95 5.26
CA LEU A 263 12.80 5.76 5.95
C LEU A 263 13.06 5.63 7.46
N ASP A 264 12.69 6.68 8.19
CA ASP A 264 13.02 6.86 9.60
C ASP A 264 11.96 6.31 10.56
N LYS A 265 10.69 6.52 10.23
CA LYS A 265 9.54 5.94 10.94
C LYS A 265 8.60 5.37 9.93
N PHE A 266 8.23 4.11 10.13
CA PHE A 266 7.13 3.45 9.44
C PHE A 266 6.17 2.97 10.51
N ALA A 267 5.09 3.72 10.72
CA ALA A 267 4.15 3.50 11.82
C ALA A 267 2.76 3.19 11.29
N VAL A 268 2.12 2.18 11.84
CA VAL A 268 0.74 1.80 11.53
C VAL A 268 0.04 1.46 12.83
N LEU A 269 -1.13 2.06 13.08
CA LEU A 269 -1.94 1.79 14.28
C LEU A 269 -2.13 0.29 14.46
N GLN A 270 -2.04 -0.17 15.70
CA GLN A 270 -2.20 -1.59 16.01
C GLN A 270 -3.55 -2.15 15.54
N SER A 271 -4.61 -1.34 15.62
CA SER A 271 -5.96 -1.69 15.13
C SER A 271 -6.07 -1.76 13.60
N SER A 272 -5.13 -1.15 12.88
CA SER A 272 -5.10 -1.05 11.42
C SER A 272 -4.09 -2.01 10.78
N GLN A 273 -3.30 -2.73 11.58
CA GLN A 273 -2.36 -3.73 11.11
C GLN A 273 -3.10 -4.92 10.50
N GLY A 274 -2.87 -5.18 9.21
CA GLY A 274 -3.30 -6.40 8.54
C GLY A 274 -4.74 -6.43 8.01
N SER A 275 -5.52 -5.34 8.03
CA SER A 275 -6.92 -5.34 7.54
C SER A 275 -7.19 -4.38 6.37
N ASN A 276 -6.48 -3.25 6.31
CA ASN A 276 -6.80 -2.15 5.38
C ASN A 276 -5.75 -1.83 4.32
N GLY A 277 -4.65 -2.58 4.24
CA GLY A 277 -3.59 -2.31 3.26
C GLY A 277 -2.84 -0.99 3.52
N VAL A 278 -2.98 -0.39 4.72
CA VAL A 278 -2.32 0.88 5.09
C VAL A 278 -0.81 0.81 4.88
N ALA A 279 -0.17 -0.27 5.34
CA ALA A 279 1.26 -0.50 5.14
C ALA A 279 1.62 -0.61 3.65
N ASP A 280 0.80 -1.32 2.87
CA ASP A 280 1.02 -1.48 1.43
C ASP A 280 0.86 -0.12 0.71
N SER A 281 -0.12 0.70 1.08
CA SER A 281 -0.29 2.06 0.54
C SER A 281 0.86 2.99 0.89
N LEU A 282 1.36 2.97 2.14
CA LEU A 282 2.55 3.75 2.53
C LEU A 282 3.78 3.32 1.72
N PHE A 283 3.99 2.02 1.56
CA PHE A 283 5.14 1.49 0.83
C PHE A 283 5.05 1.80 -0.66
N GLN A 284 3.87 1.67 -1.26
CA GLN A 284 3.64 2.01 -2.65
C GLN A 284 3.90 3.50 -2.90
N ALA A 285 3.34 4.38 -2.07
CA ALA A 285 3.60 5.82 -2.14
C ALA A 285 5.10 6.15 -1.99
N MET A 286 5.79 5.44 -1.11
CA MET A 286 7.23 5.58 -0.89
C MET A 286 8.03 5.26 -2.16
N VAL A 287 7.78 4.12 -2.81
CA VAL A 287 8.61 3.65 -3.94
C VAL A 287 8.15 4.20 -5.29
N GLU A 288 6.86 4.49 -5.49
CA GLU A 288 6.35 4.98 -6.77
C GLU A 288 6.33 6.51 -6.84
N THR A 289 5.96 7.18 -5.74
CA THR A 289 5.76 8.64 -5.73
C THR A 289 6.90 9.40 -5.08
N CYS A 290 7.42 8.95 -3.94
CA CYS A 290 8.40 9.73 -3.17
C CYS A 290 9.84 9.48 -3.65
N PHE A 291 10.26 8.22 -3.73
CA PHE A 291 11.64 7.81 -4.01
C PHE A 291 11.73 6.67 -5.05
N PRO A 292 11.44 6.95 -6.33
CA PRO A 292 11.54 5.96 -7.41
C PRO A 292 12.95 5.37 -7.57
N ASN A 293 13.99 6.12 -7.19
CA ASN A 293 15.39 5.69 -7.28
C ASN A 293 15.87 4.85 -6.08
N GLY A 294 14.96 4.55 -5.14
CA GLY A 294 15.23 3.73 -3.98
C GLY A 294 15.38 4.50 -2.68
N VAL A 295 15.09 3.81 -1.58
CA VAL A 295 15.16 4.30 -0.20
C VAL A 295 15.86 3.28 0.69
N LEU A 296 16.60 3.75 1.70
CA LEU A 296 17.27 2.93 2.71
C LEU A 296 16.45 2.91 4.00
N TRP A 297 16.43 1.79 4.71
CA TRP A 297 15.97 1.76 6.09
C TRP A 297 16.65 0.66 6.89
N ARG A 298 16.48 0.70 8.20
CA ARG A 298 16.86 -0.40 9.08
C ARG A 298 15.68 -0.87 9.92
N SER A 299 15.73 -2.12 10.32
CA SER A 299 14.77 -2.73 11.25
C SER A 299 15.52 -3.64 12.21
N ARG A 300 15.00 -3.83 13.42
CA ARG A 300 15.58 -4.79 14.36
C ARG A 300 15.60 -6.17 13.74
N THR A 301 16.67 -6.93 13.93
CA THR A 301 16.80 -8.26 13.32
C THR A 301 15.66 -9.20 13.73
N ASN A 302 15.16 -9.09 14.96
CA ASN A 302 14.04 -9.88 15.49
C ASN A 302 12.64 -9.30 15.19
N ASN A 303 12.52 -8.21 14.43
CA ASN A 303 11.23 -7.61 14.14
C ASN A 303 10.37 -8.56 13.29
N PRO A 304 9.15 -8.96 13.73
CA PRO A 304 8.27 -9.85 12.96
C PRO A 304 7.89 -9.29 11.59
N VAL A 305 7.92 -7.96 11.41
CA VAL A 305 7.64 -7.28 10.13
C VAL A 305 8.73 -7.54 9.09
N ASN A 306 9.93 -8.01 9.47
CA ASN A 306 11.02 -8.24 8.53
C ASN A 306 10.64 -9.19 7.39
N LYS A 307 9.78 -10.19 7.63
CA LYS A 307 9.24 -11.06 6.58
C LYS A 307 8.57 -10.25 5.45
N TRP A 308 7.78 -9.25 5.83
CA TRP A 308 7.10 -8.35 4.89
C TRP A 308 8.09 -7.43 4.16
N TYR A 309 9.15 -6.96 4.85
CA TYR A 309 10.22 -6.18 4.21
C TYR A 309 11.03 -7.01 3.20
N PHE A 310 11.42 -8.25 3.51
CA PHE A 310 12.17 -9.13 2.60
C PHE A 310 11.45 -9.39 1.27
N GLU A 311 10.13 -9.45 1.31
CA GLU A 311 9.28 -9.62 0.12
C GLU A 311 9.30 -8.39 -0.80
N ARG A 312 9.61 -7.20 -0.26
CA ARG A 312 9.42 -5.90 -0.95
C ARG A 312 10.71 -5.14 -1.20
N SER A 313 11.76 -5.43 -0.46
CA SER A 313 13.08 -4.84 -0.67
C SER A 313 13.76 -5.42 -1.92
N SER A 314 14.55 -4.58 -2.59
CA SER A 314 15.52 -5.02 -3.61
C SER A 314 16.65 -5.83 -2.98
N GLY A 315 17.03 -5.50 -1.75
CA GLY A 315 18.00 -6.27 -0.99
C GLY A 315 17.98 -5.96 0.51
N SER A 316 18.71 -6.78 1.24
CA SER A 316 18.80 -6.69 2.69
C SER A 316 20.14 -7.20 3.19
N TRP A 317 20.60 -6.68 4.34
CA TRP A 317 21.84 -7.11 4.96
C TRP A 317 21.76 -7.01 6.48
N GLN A 318 22.16 -8.06 7.19
CA GLN A 318 22.29 -8.02 8.65
C GLN A 318 23.65 -7.42 9.00
N ILE A 319 23.65 -6.25 9.65
CA ILE A 319 24.89 -5.57 10.02
C ILE A 319 25.49 -6.30 11.23
N PRO A 320 26.67 -6.94 11.09
CA PRO A 320 27.24 -7.78 12.14
C PRO A 320 27.43 -7.03 13.46
N GLY A 321 27.08 -7.66 14.58
CA GLY A 321 27.28 -7.10 15.92
C GLY A 321 26.39 -5.90 16.28
N SER A 322 25.45 -5.50 15.41
CA SER A 322 24.64 -4.29 15.63
C SER A 322 23.20 -4.55 16.07
N GLY A 323 22.67 -5.76 15.86
CA GLY A 323 21.25 -6.08 16.07
C GLY A 323 20.29 -5.50 15.01
N TRP A 324 20.84 -4.92 13.93
CA TRP A 324 20.09 -4.30 12.85
C TRP A 324 20.18 -5.07 11.55
N THR A 325 19.06 -5.14 10.85
CA THR A 325 18.97 -5.52 9.43
C THR A 325 18.70 -4.26 8.62
N MET A 326 19.59 -3.91 7.70
CA MET A 326 19.33 -2.86 6.71
C MET A 326 18.60 -3.44 5.50
N PHE A 327 17.74 -2.64 4.89
CA PHE A 327 16.96 -2.96 3.72
C PHE A 327 16.97 -1.77 2.76
N TRP A 328 16.87 -2.03 1.47
CA TRP A 328 16.78 -0.97 0.48
C TRP A 328 15.88 -1.34 -0.69
N THR A 329 15.36 -0.32 -1.37
CA THR A 329 14.74 -0.43 -2.70
C THR A 329 15.61 0.26 -3.76
N GLY A 330 15.15 0.20 -5.01
CA GLY A 330 15.83 0.76 -6.17
C GLY A 330 16.48 -0.32 -7.05
N ASP A 331 16.83 0.07 -8.26
CA ASP A 331 17.39 -0.81 -9.27
C ASP A 331 18.92 -0.85 -9.22
N GLY A 332 19.48 -1.99 -9.60
CA GLY A 332 20.92 -2.19 -9.76
C GLY A 332 21.63 -2.74 -8.53
N ALA A 333 22.82 -3.31 -8.76
CA ALA A 333 23.72 -3.72 -7.69
C ALA A 333 24.26 -2.48 -6.98
N LEU A 334 24.41 -2.55 -5.65
CA LEU A 334 25.09 -1.52 -4.89
C LEU A 334 26.58 -1.57 -5.23
N ASP A 335 27.15 -0.45 -5.65
CA ASP A 335 28.60 -0.31 -5.66
C ASP A 335 29.16 -0.25 -4.24
N LYS A 336 30.48 -0.33 -4.12
CA LYS A 336 31.16 -0.36 -2.82
C LYS A 336 30.92 0.91 -2.01
N ASP A 337 30.93 2.07 -2.66
CA ASP A 337 30.81 3.36 -1.98
C ASP A 337 29.40 3.55 -1.40
N ARG A 338 28.36 3.23 -2.17
CA ARG A 338 26.96 3.25 -1.72
C ARG A 338 26.70 2.21 -0.64
N TRP A 339 27.35 1.05 -0.72
CA TRP A 339 27.29 0.04 0.33
C TRP A 339 27.85 0.57 1.66
N ASP A 340 29.06 1.13 1.64
CA ASP A 340 29.71 1.68 2.82
C ASP A 340 28.90 2.85 3.41
N ASP A 341 28.29 3.68 2.57
CA ASP A 341 27.36 4.73 2.99
C ASP A 341 26.14 4.16 3.72
N TYR A 342 25.50 3.13 3.15
CA TYR A 342 24.30 2.52 3.71
C TYR A 342 24.58 1.87 5.08
N VAL A 343 25.69 1.14 5.20
CA VAL A 343 26.14 0.54 6.45
C VAL A 343 26.47 1.63 7.46
N GLY A 344 27.19 2.68 7.04
CA GLY A 344 27.54 3.83 7.86
C GLY A 344 26.31 4.53 8.45
N ILE A 345 25.30 4.83 7.62
CA ILE A 345 24.05 5.46 8.05
C ILE A 345 23.30 4.54 9.02
N CYS A 346 23.08 3.27 8.64
CA CYS A 346 22.30 2.34 9.46
C CYS A 346 22.95 2.04 10.82
N THR A 347 24.27 2.18 10.93
CA THR A 347 25.00 1.96 12.20
C THR A 347 24.95 3.20 13.10
N ASN A 348 24.96 4.41 12.53
CA ASN A 348 25.12 5.65 13.30
C ASN A 348 23.81 6.32 13.74
N ILE A 349 22.67 5.98 13.15
CA ILE A 349 21.38 6.57 13.57
C ILE A 349 21.10 6.21 15.04
N ARG A 350 20.82 7.22 15.86
CA ARG A 350 20.54 7.07 17.29
C ARG A 350 19.05 6.79 17.56
N PRO A 351 18.71 5.92 18.52
CA PRO A 351 17.33 5.76 18.98
C PRO A 351 16.88 7.02 19.74
N SER A 352 15.59 7.33 19.68
CA SER A 352 14.95 8.53 20.25
C SER A 352 13.78 8.17 21.18
N TRP A 353 13.97 7.13 22.00
CA TRP A 353 12.94 6.62 22.92
C TRP A 353 13.14 7.17 24.34
N ALA A 354 12.06 7.59 24.99
CA ALA A 354 12.10 8.23 26.32
C ALA A 354 12.47 7.28 27.47
N ASP A 355 12.49 5.96 27.22
CA ASP A 355 12.74 4.95 28.25
C ASP A 355 14.23 4.75 28.59
N GLY A 356 15.15 5.41 27.88
CA GLY A 356 16.61 5.34 28.11
C GLY A 356 17.18 3.92 27.99
N LYS A 357 16.39 2.94 27.54
CA LYS A 357 16.81 1.55 27.42
C LYS A 357 17.80 1.44 26.28
N LYS A 358 18.83 0.62 26.48
CA LYS A 358 19.73 0.26 25.39
C LYS A 358 18.89 -0.26 24.22
N PRO A 359 19.26 0.09 22.99
CA PRO A 359 18.60 -0.43 21.80
C PRO A 359 18.75 -1.97 21.77
N ASP A 360 17.79 -2.73 22.32
CA ASP A 360 17.77 -4.22 22.36
C ASP A 360 18.11 -4.87 21.01
#